data_AF-D5CLW8-F1
#
_entry.id   AF-D5CLW8-F1
#
_cell.length_a   1.000
_cell.length_b   1.000
_cell.length_c   1.000
_cell.angle_alpha   90.00
_cell.angle_beta   90.00
_cell.angle_gamma   90.00
#
_symmetry.space_group_name_H-M   'P 1'
#
loop_
_entity.id
_entity.type
_entity.pdbx_description
1 polymer ?
#
loop_
_entity_poly.entity_id
_entity_poly.type
_entity_poly.pdbx_seq_one_letter_code
_entity_poly.pdbx_strand_id
1 'polypeptide(L)'
;MAQGSYIIWTADKDGHPLGTLPTAAIPIVPPPDPMDPNATNIYFGVPVISTPPAPPPSAGAAISSTLSPPPNDQFELLQDIEKLLRAVNLIYLPVATQEKHRKEQFRPYYMRIFHLAKLGLEGPNAAPDISKSVLATVTADLIDDEAARVKNGHLKRLGKTAMWFSIPFCSLYVIAQLIPTDSVAVHYLAKLGVQLAVFANFMMLWLGCFVGVWLSYGIRTSIFTLTDLTVTDSDRLLPSIRLIFAGILTMILGLMFTLGVVQITLGTYPLTDLSSNNPMLAFLIGTFCGITELGLPAAVGKRASDFISKVK
;
A
#
# COMPACT_ATOMS: atom_id res chain seq x y z
N MET A 1 18.58 32.80 8.20
CA MET A 1 18.39 32.38 6.80
C MET A 1 19.70 31.79 6.34
N ALA A 2 19.67 30.60 5.75
CA ALA A 2 20.87 29.89 5.34
C ALA A 2 21.14 30.16 3.85
N GLN A 3 22.40 30.10 3.42
CA GLN A 3 22.73 30.08 2.00
C GLN A 3 22.32 28.73 1.41
N GLY A 4 21.55 28.74 0.33
CA GLY A 4 21.17 27.55 -0.42
C GLY A 4 22.39 26.88 -1.03
N SER A 5 22.55 25.59 -0.79
CA SER A 5 23.71 24.80 -1.26
C SER A 5 23.46 24.12 -2.60
N TYR A 6 22.28 24.29 -3.20
CA TYR A 6 21.85 23.55 -4.39
C TYR A 6 21.43 24.46 -5.55
N ILE A 7 21.61 23.94 -6.76
CA ILE A 7 21.02 24.45 -8.00
C ILE A 7 19.88 23.50 -8.37
N ILE A 8 18.67 24.05 -8.53
CA ILE A 8 17.47 23.28 -8.87
C ILE A 8 17.19 23.41 -10.36
N TRP A 9 17.07 22.27 -11.04
CA TRP A 9 16.87 22.21 -12.48
C TRP A 9 15.76 21.22 -12.84
N THR A 10 15.07 21.43 -13.96
CA THR A 10 14.07 20.46 -14.44
C THR A 10 14.80 19.29 -15.09
N ALA A 11 14.25 18.08 -14.93
CA ALA A 11 14.85 16.86 -15.46
C ALA A 11 13.80 15.94 -16.10
N ASP A 12 14.28 15.10 -17.01
CA ASP A 12 13.47 14.06 -17.65
C ASP A 12 13.20 12.87 -16.70
N LYS A 13 12.47 11.88 -17.20
CA LYS A 13 12.13 10.65 -16.47
C LYS A 13 13.36 9.85 -16.00
N ASP A 14 14.49 10.00 -16.68
CA ASP A 14 15.74 9.30 -16.43
C ASP A 14 16.66 10.11 -15.48
N GLY A 15 16.20 11.31 -15.07
CA GLY A 15 16.92 12.20 -14.17
C GLY A 15 17.96 13.08 -14.87
N HIS A 16 17.96 13.11 -16.21
CA HIS A 16 18.84 13.99 -16.96
C HIS A 16 18.27 15.41 -16.99
N PRO A 17 19.10 16.44 -16.72
CA PRO A 17 18.66 17.83 -16.74
C PRO A 17 18.20 18.21 -18.15
N LEU A 18 17.06 18.88 -18.25
CA LEU A 18 16.57 19.43 -19.50
C LEU A 18 17.36 20.71 -19.84
N GLY A 19 17.78 20.86 -21.09
CA GLY A 19 18.60 21.99 -21.51
C GLY A 19 20.06 21.93 -21.03
N THR A 20 20.77 23.05 -21.17
CA THR A 20 22.20 23.15 -20.81
C THR A 20 22.36 23.58 -19.35
N LEU A 21 23.06 22.78 -18.55
CA LEU A 21 23.39 23.14 -17.17
C LEU A 21 24.25 24.41 -17.12
N PRO A 22 24.06 25.28 -16.11
CA PRO A 22 24.94 26.40 -15.88
C PRO A 22 26.34 25.89 -15.56
N THR A 23 27.30 26.22 -16.41
CA THR A 23 28.73 25.91 -16.24
C THR A 23 29.47 27.21 -15.92
N ALA A 24 30.64 27.14 -15.26
CA ALA A 24 31.46 28.33 -14.97
C ALA A 24 31.75 29.23 -16.20
N ALA A 25 31.69 28.67 -17.42
CA ALA A 25 31.87 29.39 -18.68
C ALA A 25 30.60 30.10 -19.20
N ILE A 26 29.39 29.68 -18.79
CA ILE A 26 28.10 30.23 -19.25
C ILE A 26 27.16 30.36 -18.03
N PRO A 27 27.26 31.46 -17.27
CA PRO A 27 26.53 31.63 -16.01
C PRO A 27 25.05 32.00 -16.17
N ILE A 28 24.60 32.36 -17.38
CA ILE A 28 23.24 32.86 -17.63
C ILE A 28 22.58 32.01 -18.71
N VAL A 29 22.26 30.76 -18.38
CA VAL A 29 21.29 29.98 -19.16
C VAL A 29 19.93 30.20 -18.51
N PRO A 30 18.88 30.61 -19.25
CA PRO A 30 17.54 30.67 -18.68
C PRO A 30 17.16 29.28 -18.16
N PRO A 31 16.70 29.15 -16.90
CA PRO A 31 16.29 27.87 -16.37
C PRO A 31 15.19 27.29 -17.27
N PRO A 32 15.17 25.97 -17.51
CA PRO A 32 14.24 25.37 -18.44
C PRO A 32 12.84 25.49 -17.87
N ASP A 33 11.85 25.59 -18.75
CA ASP A 33 10.46 25.77 -18.36
C ASP A 33 9.98 24.55 -17.54
N PRO A 34 9.58 24.71 -16.27
CA PRO A 34 9.03 23.61 -15.47
C PRO A 34 7.64 23.15 -15.98
N MET A 35 7.04 23.87 -16.92
CA MET A 35 5.84 23.44 -17.66
C MET A 35 6.16 22.55 -18.87
N ASP A 36 7.43 22.30 -19.21
CA ASP A 36 7.81 21.40 -20.30
C ASP A 36 7.15 20.01 -20.09
N PRO A 37 6.47 19.46 -21.11
CA PRO A 37 5.87 18.12 -21.04
C PRO A 37 6.85 17.01 -20.62
N ASN A 38 8.14 17.18 -20.90
CA ASN A 38 9.20 16.24 -20.56
C ASN A 38 9.76 16.44 -19.15
N ALA A 39 9.43 17.55 -18.47
CA ALA A 39 9.85 17.81 -17.10
C ALA A 39 9.02 16.96 -16.12
N THR A 40 9.55 15.79 -15.78
CA THR A 40 8.92 14.83 -14.85
C THR A 40 9.75 14.58 -13.58
N ASN A 41 10.97 15.13 -13.53
CA ASN A 41 11.87 15.00 -12.39
C ASN A 41 12.54 16.35 -12.08
N ILE A 42 13.25 16.40 -10.96
CA ILE A 42 14.01 17.57 -10.49
C ILE A 42 15.46 17.13 -10.30
N TYR A 43 16.37 17.86 -10.91
CA TYR A 43 17.80 17.69 -10.73
C TYR A 43 18.30 18.63 -9.64
N PHE A 44 19.06 18.08 -8.69
CA PHE A 44 19.67 18.79 -7.58
C PHE A 44 21.19 18.80 -7.76
N GLY A 45 21.73 19.90 -8.29
CA GLY A 45 23.18 20.09 -8.47
C GLY A 45 23.80 20.82 -7.29
N VAL A 46 25.11 20.63 -7.04
CA VAL A 46 25.89 21.48 -6.12
C VAL A 46 26.70 22.48 -6.97
N PRO A 47 26.65 23.78 -6.69
CA PRO A 47 27.43 24.76 -7.45
C PRO A 47 28.93 24.50 -7.27
N VAL A 48 29.64 24.31 -8.40
CA VAL A 48 31.10 24.28 -8.39
C VAL A 48 31.60 25.72 -8.28
N ILE A 49 31.97 26.16 -7.08
CA ILE A 49 32.60 27.46 -6.87
C ILE A 49 34.01 27.39 -7.46
N SER A 50 34.20 27.97 -8.64
CA SER A 50 35.56 28.28 -9.12
C SER A 50 36.02 29.54 -8.41
N THR A 51 37.01 29.42 -7.52
CA THR A 51 37.74 30.59 -7.03
C THR A 51 38.41 31.32 -8.21
N PRO A 52 38.51 32.66 -8.20
CA PRO A 52 39.18 33.40 -9.26
C PRO A 52 40.61 32.87 -9.45
N PRO A 53 41.18 32.90 -10.68
CA PRO A 53 42.53 32.44 -10.89
C PRO A 53 43.47 33.34 -10.08
N ALA A 54 44.05 32.78 -9.01
CA ALA A 54 45.21 33.39 -8.37
C ALA A 54 46.31 33.54 -9.43
N PRO A 55 47.13 34.61 -9.38
CA PRO A 55 48.23 34.79 -10.32
C PRO A 55 49.15 33.57 -10.24
N PRO A 56 49.68 33.08 -11.37
CA PRO A 56 50.22 31.73 -11.47
C PRO A 56 51.39 31.54 -10.51
N PRO A 57 51.31 30.62 -9.53
CA PRO A 57 52.50 30.10 -8.88
C PRO A 57 52.80 28.71 -9.45
N SER A 58 54.04 28.55 -9.89
CA SER A 58 54.79 27.31 -10.07
C SER A 58 54.03 25.98 -9.88
N ALA A 59 53.99 25.19 -10.95
CA ALA A 59 53.68 23.76 -11.05
C ALA A 59 53.47 23.03 -9.70
N GLY A 60 52.22 22.61 -9.44
CA GLY A 60 51.93 21.62 -8.39
C GLY A 60 50.72 21.84 -7.50
N ALA A 61 49.80 22.78 -7.79
CA ALA A 61 48.60 22.98 -6.96
C ALA A 61 47.39 22.21 -7.52
N ALA A 62 47.09 21.06 -6.92
CA ALA A 62 45.85 20.33 -7.14
C ALA A 62 44.64 21.21 -6.80
N ILE A 63 43.68 21.28 -7.72
CA ILE A 63 42.37 21.90 -7.52
C ILE A 63 41.63 21.08 -6.46
N SER A 64 41.77 21.45 -5.18
CA SER A 64 40.95 20.90 -4.11
C SER A 64 39.61 21.63 -4.11
N SER A 65 38.65 21.11 -4.87
CA SER A 65 37.24 21.48 -4.79
C SER A 65 36.69 21.05 -3.43
N THR A 66 36.74 21.94 -2.44
CA THR A 66 36.18 21.73 -1.11
C THR A 66 34.66 21.82 -1.19
N LEU A 67 33.99 20.69 -1.45
CA LEU A 67 32.56 20.54 -1.20
C LEU A 67 32.35 20.74 0.31
N SER A 68 31.86 21.91 0.71
CA SER A 68 31.32 22.06 2.07
C SER A 68 30.04 21.22 2.14
N PRO A 69 29.91 20.31 3.12
CA PRO A 69 28.71 19.49 3.22
C PRO A 69 27.49 20.40 3.42
N PRO A 70 26.37 20.14 2.70
CA PRO A 70 25.17 20.94 2.85
C PRO A 70 24.68 20.91 4.30
N PRO A 71 24.10 22.00 4.82
CA PRO A 71 23.53 22.02 6.17
C PRO A 71 22.50 20.89 6.36
N ASN A 72 22.49 20.24 7.53
CA ASN A 72 21.62 19.09 7.82
C ASN A 72 20.14 19.37 7.51
N ASP A 73 19.65 20.58 7.80
CA ASP A 73 18.25 20.96 7.55
C ASP A 73 17.89 21.00 6.05
N GLN A 74 18.83 21.38 5.18
CA GLN A 74 18.65 21.38 3.73
C GLN A 74 18.70 19.95 3.17
N PHE A 75 19.56 19.11 3.74
CA PHE A 75 19.66 17.70 3.35
C PHE A 75 18.40 16.91 3.71
N GLU A 76 17.84 17.12 4.90
CA GLU A 76 16.55 16.51 5.28
C GLU A 76 15.41 16.96 4.34
N LEU A 77 15.34 18.25 4.04
CA LEU A 77 14.34 18.79 3.13
C LEU A 77 14.48 18.19 1.71
N LEU A 78 15.71 18.04 1.21
CA LEU A 78 15.98 17.37 -0.06
C LEU A 78 15.41 15.94 -0.08
N GLN A 79 15.69 15.15 0.95
CA GLN A 79 15.18 13.78 1.04
C GLN A 79 13.65 13.72 1.04
N ASP A 80 12.99 14.63 1.75
CA ASP A 80 11.54 14.64 1.82
C ASP A 80 10.89 15.11 0.51
N ILE A 81 11.53 16.06 -0.20
CA ILE A 81 11.15 16.46 -1.55
C ILE A 81 11.27 15.27 -2.52
N GLU A 82 12.39 14.53 -2.47
CA GLU A 82 12.60 13.36 -3.33
C GLU A 82 11.57 12.25 -3.06
N LYS A 83 11.24 12.00 -1.78
CA LYS A 83 10.19 11.02 -1.40
C LYS A 83 8.83 11.42 -1.97
N LEU A 84 8.44 12.69 -1.83
CA LEU A 84 7.17 13.18 -2.34
C LEU A 84 7.13 13.17 -3.88
N LEU A 85 8.21 13.61 -4.53
CA LEU A 85 8.32 13.59 -5.99
C LEU A 85 8.21 12.16 -6.54
N ARG A 86 8.89 11.20 -5.90
CA ARG A 86 8.76 9.77 -6.23
C ARG A 86 7.32 9.30 -6.06
N ALA A 87 6.64 9.70 -4.99
CA ALA A 87 5.25 9.31 -4.76
C ALA A 87 4.31 9.83 -5.85
N VAL A 88 4.41 11.11 -6.18
CA VAL A 88 3.66 11.75 -7.26
C VAL A 88 3.95 11.05 -8.60
N ASN A 89 5.22 10.74 -8.88
CA ASN A 89 5.60 10.02 -10.09
C ASN A 89 4.97 8.62 -10.16
N LEU A 90 4.97 7.86 -9.06
CA LEU A 90 4.35 6.53 -9.00
C LEU A 90 2.82 6.57 -9.13
N ILE A 91 2.17 7.66 -8.71
CA ILE A 91 0.70 7.78 -8.80
C ILE A 91 0.27 8.15 -10.22
N TYR A 92 0.99 9.06 -10.88
CA TYR A 92 0.51 9.69 -12.13
C TYR A 92 1.18 9.21 -13.44
N LEU A 93 2.45 8.78 -13.41
CA LEU A 93 3.20 8.41 -14.64
C LEU A 93 3.08 6.95 -15.15
N PRO A 94 2.73 5.90 -14.38
CA PRO A 94 3.04 4.52 -14.82
C PRO A 94 2.16 3.88 -15.91
N VAL A 95 1.15 4.55 -16.50
CA VAL A 95 0.22 3.84 -17.40
C VAL A 95 -0.09 4.64 -18.69
N ALA A 96 0.39 4.11 -19.82
CA ALA A 96 0.26 4.67 -21.17
C ALA A 96 -1.18 4.88 -21.66
N THR A 97 -2.16 4.19 -21.07
CA THR A 97 -3.56 4.16 -21.56
C THR A 97 -4.45 5.30 -21.05
N GLN A 98 -4.02 6.06 -20.03
CA GLN A 98 -4.72 7.26 -19.52
C GLN A 98 -3.74 8.39 -19.25
N GLU A 99 -2.92 8.69 -20.27
CA GLU A 99 -1.82 9.65 -20.17
C GLU A 99 -2.31 11.09 -19.97
N LYS A 100 -3.38 11.51 -20.66
CA LYS A 100 -3.75 12.94 -20.73
C LYS A 100 -4.29 13.48 -19.39
N HIS A 101 -5.29 12.82 -18.81
CA HIS A 101 -5.92 13.28 -17.56
C HIS A 101 -4.97 13.22 -16.34
N ARG A 102 -4.06 12.24 -16.31
CA ARG A 102 -3.07 12.13 -15.22
C ARG A 102 -1.88 13.06 -15.39
N LYS A 103 -1.47 13.39 -16.62
CA LYS A 103 -0.51 14.46 -16.88
C LYS A 103 -1.04 15.83 -16.44
N GLU A 104 -2.34 16.07 -16.62
CA GLU A 104 -3.02 17.28 -16.13
C GLU A 104 -3.02 17.37 -14.59
N GLN A 105 -3.23 16.25 -13.88
CA GLN A 105 -3.19 16.20 -12.41
C GLN A 105 -1.76 16.23 -11.85
N PHE A 106 -0.78 15.69 -12.58
CA PHE A 106 0.63 15.71 -12.19
C PHE A 106 1.21 17.13 -12.09
N ARG A 107 0.89 17.99 -13.07
CA ARG A 107 1.58 19.28 -13.25
C ARG A 107 1.42 20.24 -12.05
N PRO A 108 0.23 20.41 -11.45
CA PRO A 108 0.06 21.24 -10.26
C PRO A 108 0.94 20.78 -9.08
N TYR A 109 1.02 19.46 -8.83
CA TYR A 109 1.86 18.91 -7.77
C TYR A 109 3.35 19.07 -8.07
N TYR A 110 3.78 18.76 -9.29
CA TYR A 110 5.17 18.96 -9.73
C TYR A 110 5.63 20.41 -9.57
N MET A 111 4.81 21.37 -10.01
CA MET A 111 5.13 22.81 -9.90
C MET A 111 5.25 23.27 -8.45
N ARG A 112 4.36 22.81 -7.57
CA ARG A 112 4.42 23.10 -6.13
C ARG A 112 5.72 22.58 -5.52
N ILE A 113 6.11 21.34 -5.84
CA ILE A 113 7.34 20.72 -5.36
C ILE A 113 8.58 21.45 -5.91
N PHE A 114 8.58 21.82 -7.19
CA PHE A 114 9.69 22.54 -7.83
C PHE A 114 9.91 23.92 -7.22
N HIS A 115 8.86 24.71 -7.02
CA HIS A 115 8.98 26.02 -6.38
C HIS A 115 9.41 25.93 -4.92
N LEU A 116 8.97 24.88 -4.21
CA LEU A 116 9.37 24.63 -2.84
C LEU A 116 10.85 24.25 -2.72
N ALA A 117 11.34 23.45 -3.66
CA ALA A 117 12.76 23.13 -3.80
C ALA A 117 13.58 24.40 -4.02
N LYS A 118 13.16 25.29 -4.94
CA LYS A 118 13.82 26.59 -5.15
C LYS A 118 13.83 27.47 -3.91
N LEU A 119 12.70 27.57 -3.21
CA LEU A 119 12.57 28.40 -2.00
C LEU A 119 13.43 27.89 -0.83
N GLY A 120 13.55 26.57 -0.69
CA GLY A 120 14.18 25.94 0.47
C GLY A 120 15.66 25.60 0.30
N LEU A 121 16.13 25.43 -0.94
CA LEU A 121 17.45 24.86 -1.25
C LEU A 121 18.33 25.76 -2.15
N GLU A 122 17.73 26.75 -2.84
CA GLU A 122 18.44 27.62 -3.79
C GLU A 122 18.48 29.09 -3.30
N GLY A 123 19.57 29.79 -3.60
CA GLY A 123 19.69 31.23 -3.40
C GLY A 123 20.27 31.68 -2.05
N PRO A 124 20.50 33.00 -1.88
CA PRO A 124 21.20 33.54 -0.71
C PRO A 124 20.36 33.53 0.58
N ASN A 125 19.03 33.44 0.46
CA ASN A 125 18.08 33.47 1.57
C ASN A 125 17.20 32.20 1.59
N ALA A 126 17.83 31.02 1.57
CA ALA A 126 17.10 29.77 1.61
C ALA A 126 16.35 29.62 2.94
N ALA A 127 15.08 29.22 2.86
CA ALA A 127 14.16 29.10 3.99
C ALA A 127 13.66 27.65 4.16
N PRO A 128 14.52 26.73 4.60
CA PRO A 128 14.19 25.30 4.68
C PRO A 128 13.00 25.01 5.60
N ASP A 129 12.83 25.74 6.70
CA ASP A 129 11.72 25.54 7.64
C ASP A 129 10.36 25.88 7.04
N ILE A 130 10.30 26.98 6.29
CA ILE A 130 9.09 27.39 5.57
C ILE A 130 8.76 26.33 4.50
N SER A 131 9.76 25.90 3.73
CA SER A 131 9.60 24.84 2.74
C SER A 131 9.15 23.52 3.37
N LYS A 132 9.66 23.11 4.54
CA LYS A 132 9.19 21.92 5.26
C LYS A 132 7.70 22.02 5.63
N SER A 133 7.24 23.17 6.11
CA SER A 133 5.82 23.38 6.46
C SER A 133 4.87 23.32 5.25
N VAL A 134 5.29 23.93 4.12
CA VAL A 134 4.53 23.89 2.87
C VAL A 134 4.55 22.47 2.30
N LEU A 135 5.66 21.73 2.45
CA LEU A 135 5.78 20.35 1.98
C LEU A 135 4.81 19.43 2.71
N ALA A 136 4.66 19.61 4.03
CA ALA A 136 3.68 18.90 4.83
C ALA A 136 2.24 19.17 4.35
N THR A 137 1.95 20.43 3.97
CA THR A 137 0.64 20.81 3.42
C THR A 137 0.39 20.17 2.06
N VAL A 138 1.35 20.23 1.13
CA VAL A 138 1.23 19.59 -0.20
C VAL A 138 1.11 18.07 -0.07
N THR A 139 1.79 17.48 0.90
CA THR A 139 1.68 16.05 1.21
C THR A 139 0.29 15.70 1.72
N ALA A 140 -0.29 16.52 2.60
CA ALA A 140 -1.64 16.34 3.10
C ALA A 140 -2.69 16.46 1.97
N ASP A 141 -2.60 17.50 1.14
CA ASP A 141 -3.46 17.69 -0.04
C ASP A 141 -3.41 16.46 -0.97
N LEU A 142 -2.19 15.96 -1.26
CA LEU A 142 -2.01 14.79 -2.10
C LEU A 142 -2.65 13.55 -1.49
N ILE A 143 -2.48 13.35 -0.18
CA ILE A 143 -3.09 12.22 0.54
C ILE A 143 -4.61 12.34 0.47
N ASP A 144 -5.20 13.50 0.73
CA ASP A 144 -6.65 13.69 0.72
C ASP A 144 -7.27 13.44 -0.66
N ASP A 145 -6.64 13.94 -1.72
CA ASP A 145 -7.11 13.76 -3.10
C ASP A 145 -7.03 12.29 -3.57
N GLU A 146 -5.95 11.59 -3.20
CA GLU A 146 -5.63 10.28 -3.76
C GLU A 146 -6.04 9.11 -2.87
N ALA A 147 -6.13 9.30 -1.55
CA ALA A 147 -6.48 8.23 -0.61
C ALA A 147 -7.85 7.63 -0.93
N ALA A 148 -8.85 8.46 -1.26
CA ALA A 148 -10.18 7.98 -1.60
C ALA A 148 -10.17 7.12 -2.88
N ARG A 149 -9.43 7.54 -3.90
CA ARG A 149 -9.32 6.82 -5.18
C ARG A 149 -8.63 5.48 -5.00
N VAL A 150 -7.50 5.46 -4.32
CA VAL A 150 -6.70 4.26 -4.05
C VAL A 150 -7.50 3.29 -3.17
N LYS A 151 -8.12 3.79 -2.09
CA LYS A 151 -8.99 3.01 -1.20
C LYS A 151 -10.10 2.31 -1.97
N ASN A 152 -10.84 3.07 -2.77
CA ASN A 152 -11.96 2.53 -3.54
C ASN A 152 -11.49 1.55 -4.62
N GLY A 153 -10.32 1.77 -5.20
CA GLY A 153 -9.70 0.84 -6.16
C GLY A 153 -9.41 -0.53 -5.53
N HIS A 154 -8.73 -0.54 -4.38
CA HIS A 154 -8.38 -1.78 -3.68
C HIS A 154 -9.59 -2.47 -3.08
N LEU A 155 -10.51 -1.73 -2.44
CA LEU A 155 -11.74 -2.30 -1.89
C LEU A 155 -12.60 -2.94 -3.00
N LYS A 156 -12.68 -2.31 -4.19
CA LYS A 156 -13.36 -2.90 -5.36
C LYS A 156 -12.62 -4.12 -5.89
N ARG A 157 -11.29 -4.10 -5.95
CA ARG A 157 -10.49 -5.23 -6.42
C ARG A 157 -10.62 -6.43 -5.49
N LEU A 158 -10.47 -6.22 -4.19
CA LEU A 158 -10.66 -7.24 -3.16
C LEU A 158 -12.09 -7.80 -3.20
N GLY A 159 -13.09 -6.93 -3.27
CA GLY A 159 -14.49 -7.33 -3.38
C GLY A 159 -14.78 -8.15 -4.65
N LYS A 160 -14.22 -7.75 -5.80
CA LYS A 160 -14.35 -8.51 -7.07
C LYS A 160 -13.70 -9.88 -6.98
N THR A 161 -12.51 -9.96 -6.38
CA THR A 161 -11.82 -11.24 -6.15
C THR A 161 -12.62 -12.12 -5.19
N ALA A 162 -13.12 -11.56 -4.08
CA ALA A 162 -13.99 -12.25 -3.14
C ALA A 162 -15.25 -12.80 -3.79
N MET A 163 -15.92 -11.99 -4.61
CA MET A 163 -17.10 -12.40 -5.35
C MET A 163 -16.80 -13.58 -6.29
N TRP A 164 -15.69 -13.51 -7.04
CA TRP A 164 -15.27 -14.60 -7.92
C TRP A 164 -14.98 -15.90 -7.16
N PHE A 165 -14.31 -15.81 -6.00
CA PHE A 165 -14.05 -16.97 -5.16
C PHE A 165 -15.30 -17.48 -4.43
N SER A 166 -16.29 -16.64 -4.14
CA SER A 166 -17.56 -17.05 -3.51
C SER A 166 -18.45 -17.90 -4.41
N ILE A 167 -18.41 -17.71 -5.74
CA ILE A 167 -19.27 -18.43 -6.71
C ILE A 167 -19.23 -19.95 -6.53
N PRO A 168 -18.07 -20.63 -6.52
CA PRO A 168 -18.03 -22.08 -6.36
C PRO A 168 -18.65 -22.54 -5.03
N PHE A 169 -18.38 -21.86 -3.92
CA PHE A 169 -18.96 -22.24 -2.61
C PHE A 169 -20.46 -22.03 -2.55
N CYS A 170 -20.94 -20.94 -3.16
CA CYS A 170 -22.38 -20.70 -3.30
C CYS A 170 -23.04 -21.79 -4.16
N SER A 171 -22.42 -22.18 -5.29
CA SER A 171 -22.96 -23.26 -6.13
C SER A 171 -22.95 -24.60 -5.40
N LEU A 172 -21.89 -24.95 -4.67
CA LEU A 172 -21.82 -26.18 -3.88
C LEU A 172 -22.88 -26.21 -2.78
N TYR A 173 -23.12 -25.07 -2.12
CA TYR A 173 -24.19 -24.95 -1.13
C TYR A 173 -25.58 -25.20 -1.75
N VAL A 174 -25.89 -24.55 -2.87
CA VAL A 174 -27.18 -24.74 -3.56
C VAL A 174 -27.33 -26.18 -4.06
N ILE A 175 -26.28 -26.77 -4.63
CA ILE A 175 -26.29 -28.18 -5.05
C ILE A 175 -26.54 -29.10 -3.85
N ALA A 176 -25.88 -28.85 -2.71
CA ALA A 176 -26.09 -29.64 -1.50
C ALA A 176 -27.52 -29.55 -0.95
N GLN A 177 -28.23 -28.44 -1.18
CA GLN A 177 -29.65 -28.28 -0.82
C GLN A 177 -30.61 -28.97 -1.79
N LEU A 178 -30.22 -29.09 -3.07
CA LEU A 178 -31.06 -29.67 -4.12
C LEU A 178 -30.96 -31.20 -4.21
N ILE A 179 -29.90 -31.80 -3.67
CA ILE A 179 -29.67 -33.24 -3.70
C ILE A 179 -30.62 -33.94 -2.70
N PRO A 180 -31.51 -34.84 -3.17
CA PRO A 180 -32.33 -35.66 -2.28
C PRO A 180 -31.45 -36.52 -1.36
N THR A 181 -31.90 -36.74 -0.13
CA THR A 181 -31.13 -37.45 0.91
C THR A 181 -30.76 -38.89 0.51
N ASP A 182 -31.49 -39.49 -0.43
CA ASP A 182 -31.29 -40.86 -0.92
C ASP A 182 -30.32 -40.97 -2.12
N SER A 183 -29.67 -39.87 -2.49
CA SER A 183 -28.80 -39.83 -3.68
C SER A 183 -27.46 -40.53 -3.45
N VAL A 184 -26.90 -41.10 -4.52
CA VAL A 184 -25.57 -41.76 -4.51
C VAL A 184 -24.46 -40.85 -3.97
N ALA A 185 -24.56 -39.53 -4.20
CA ALA A 185 -23.62 -38.53 -3.67
C ALA A 185 -23.61 -38.48 -2.13
N VAL A 186 -24.78 -38.63 -1.48
CA VAL A 186 -24.89 -38.68 -0.02
C VAL A 186 -24.24 -39.95 0.51
N HIS A 187 -24.37 -41.06 -0.21
CA HIS A 187 -23.73 -42.33 0.15
C HIS A 187 -22.20 -42.25 0.05
N TYR A 188 -21.65 -41.59 -0.98
CA TYR A 188 -20.21 -41.34 -1.07
C TYR A 188 -19.70 -40.38 0.02
N LEU A 189 -20.44 -39.31 0.33
CA LEU A 189 -20.08 -38.39 1.42
C LEU A 189 -20.12 -39.07 2.79
N ALA A 190 -21.14 -39.89 3.04
CA ALA A 190 -21.27 -40.67 4.26
C ALA A 190 -20.13 -41.68 4.41
N LYS A 191 -19.66 -42.28 3.30
CA LYS A 191 -18.48 -43.15 3.29
C LYS A 191 -17.18 -42.39 3.65
N LEU A 192 -17.13 -41.09 3.36
CA LEU A 192 -16.05 -40.19 3.78
C LEU A 192 -16.20 -39.72 5.24
N GLY A 193 -17.28 -40.10 5.94
CA GLY A 193 -17.58 -39.67 7.30
C GLY A 193 -18.13 -38.23 7.41
N VAL A 194 -18.51 -37.61 6.29
CA VAL A 194 -18.96 -36.22 6.25
C VAL A 194 -20.47 -36.16 6.04
N GLN A 195 -21.18 -35.55 6.99
CA GLN A 195 -22.62 -35.30 6.86
C GLN A 195 -22.88 -34.14 5.90
N LEU A 196 -23.86 -34.28 5.00
CA LEU A 196 -24.19 -33.27 3.99
C LEU A 196 -24.57 -31.91 4.61
N ALA A 197 -25.28 -31.92 5.74
CA ALA A 197 -25.66 -30.70 6.47
C ALA A 197 -24.43 -29.95 7.01
N VAL A 198 -23.49 -30.69 7.62
CA VAL A 198 -22.23 -30.12 8.13
C VAL A 198 -21.41 -29.54 6.97
N PHE A 199 -21.30 -30.27 5.86
CA PHE A 199 -20.62 -29.78 4.66
C PHE A 199 -21.23 -28.47 4.13
N ALA A 200 -22.55 -28.40 4.03
CA ALA A 200 -23.25 -27.19 3.60
C ALA A 200 -22.99 -26.00 4.56
N ASN A 201 -22.96 -26.25 5.87
CA ASN A 201 -22.62 -25.23 6.86
C ASN A 201 -21.18 -24.72 6.70
N PHE A 202 -20.22 -25.59 6.38
CA PHE A 202 -18.84 -25.17 6.07
C PHE A 202 -18.75 -24.29 4.81
N MET A 203 -19.56 -24.54 3.78
CA MET A 203 -19.62 -23.67 2.59
C MET A 203 -20.15 -22.27 2.95
N MET A 204 -21.19 -22.19 3.80
CA MET A 204 -21.73 -20.92 4.32
C MET A 204 -20.72 -20.18 5.19
N LEU A 205 -19.94 -20.91 6.00
CA LEU A 205 -18.85 -20.36 6.80
C LEU A 205 -17.74 -19.75 5.93
N TRP A 206 -17.42 -20.36 4.79
CA TRP A 206 -16.50 -19.76 3.80
C TRP A 206 -17.04 -18.47 3.19
N LEU A 207 -18.31 -18.44 2.81
CA LEU A 207 -18.96 -17.23 2.29
C LEU A 207 -18.95 -16.11 3.33
N GLY A 208 -19.25 -16.44 4.58
CA GLY A 208 -19.15 -15.52 5.72
C GLY A 208 -17.74 -14.96 5.86
N CYS A 209 -16.72 -15.81 5.78
CA CYS A 209 -15.32 -15.41 5.87
C CYS A 209 -14.93 -14.39 4.80
N PHE A 210 -15.33 -14.60 3.54
CA PHE A 210 -14.99 -13.67 2.46
C PHE A 210 -15.65 -12.31 2.62
N VAL A 211 -16.90 -12.28 3.08
CA VAL A 211 -17.59 -11.02 3.45
C VAL A 211 -16.86 -10.36 4.62
N GLY A 212 -16.46 -11.13 5.63
CA GLY A 212 -15.73 -10.65 6.79
C GLY A 212 -14.37 -10.02 6.44
N VAL A 213 -13.59 -10.66 5.56
CA VAL A 213 -12.30 -10.14 5.06
C VAL A 213 -12.49 -8.85 4.27
N TRP A 214 -13.51 -8.80 3.41
CA TRP A 214 -13.83 -7.59 2.67
C TRP A 214 -14.23 -6.43 3.59
N LEU A 215 -15.04 -6.71 4.62
CA LEU A 215 -15.45 -5.74 5.63
C LEU A 215 -14.28 -5.31 6.53
N SER A 216 -13.42 -6.25 6.94
CA SER A 216 -12.16 -6.03 7.68
C SER A 216 -11.32 -4.95 7.01
N TYR A 217 -11.12 -5.09 5.69
CA TYR A 217 -10.36 -4.13 4.90
C TYR A 217 -11.03 -2.74 4.88
N GLY A 218 -12.36 -2.69 4.75
CA GLY A 218 -13.13 -1.44 4.78
C GLY A 218 -13.05 -0.70 6.12
N ILE A 219 -13.01 -1.42 7.23
CA ILE A 219 -12.92 -0.84 8.59
C ILE A 219 -11.49 -0.32 8.88
N ARG A 220 -10.45 -1.04 8.45
CA ARG A 220 -9.05 -0.73 8.80
C ARG A 220 -8.45 0.46 8.04
N THR A 221 -8.87 0.69 6.80
CA THR A 221 -8.27 1.72 5.92
C THR A 221 -8.84 3.13 6.16
N SER A 222 -8.79 3.61 7.41
CA SER A 222 -9.25 4.95 7.79
C SER A 222 -8.13 5.99 7.88
N ILE A 223 -6.86 5.59 7.98
CA ILE A 223 -5.71 6.49 8.09
C ILE A 223 -4.70 6.09 7.01
N PHE A 224 -4.39 6.99 6.07
CA PHE A 224 -3.43 6.76 5.00
C PHE A 224 -2.16 7.59 5.22
N THR A 225 -1.01 6.96 5.03
CA THR A 225 0.28 7.65 4.95
C THR A 225 0.75 7.73 3.50
N LEU A 226 1.69 8.64 3.21
CA LEU A 226 2.34 8.74 1.88
C LEU A 226 2.95 7.40 1.42
N THR A 227 3.41 6.60 2.39
CA THR A 227 3.94 5.25 2.13
C THR A 227 2.85 4.28 1.69
N ASP A 228 1.63 4.38 2.22
CA ASP A 228 0.49 3.54 1.81
C ASP A 228 -0.02 3.90 0.39
N LEU A 229 0.13 5.17 -0.03
CA LEU A 229 -0.20 5.59 -1.40
C LEU A 229 0.76 5.02 -2.44
N THR A 230 2.02 4.77 -2.07
CA THR A 230 3.09 4.34 -3.00
C THR A 230 3.38 2.85 -2.92
N VAL A 231 3.22 2.25 -1.73
CA VAL A 231 3.37 0.83 -1.44
C VAL A 231 2.10 0.38 -0.74
N THR A 232 1.05 0.10 -1.50
CA THR A 232 -0.28 -0.13 -0.94
C THR A 232 -0.50 -1.52 -0.33
N ASP A 233 0.45 -2.04 0.42
CA ASP A 233 0.19 -3.07 1.44
C ASP A 233 1.48 -3.30 2.22
N SER A 234 1.48 -2.98 3.51
CA SER A 234 2.54 -3.42 4.42
C SER A 234 2.64 -4.96 4.49
N ASP A 235 1.60 -5.67 4.04
CA ASP A 235 1.48 -7.13 4.11
C ASP A 235 1.83 -7.86 2.80
N ARG A 236 2.12 -7.16 1.67
CA ARG A 236 2.53 -7.72 0.34
C ARG A 236 1.70 -8.89 -0.23
N LEU A 237 0.67 -9.38 0.45
CA LEU A 237 -0.09 -10.55 0.06
C LEU A 237 -1.14 -10.13 -0.97
N LEU A 238 -1.09 -10.78 -2.13
CA LEU A 238 -2.11 -10.61 -3.16
C LEU A 238 -3.50 -10.89 -2.56
N PRO A 239 -4.55 -10.13 -2.92
CA PRO A 239 -5.91 -10.32 -2.43
C PRO A 239 -6.37 -11.79 -2.44
N SER A 240 -6.03 -12.53 -3.49
CA SER A 240 -6.35 -13.96 -3.61
C SER A 240 -5.70 -14.82 -2.52
N ILE A 241 -4.43 -14.58 -2.20
CA ILE A 241 -3.69 -15.37 -1.20
C ILE A 241 -4.27 -15.10 0.19
N ARG A 242 -4.58 -13.83 0.48
CA ARG A 242 -5.23 -13.42 1.74
C ARG A 242 -6.57 -14.12 1.93
N LEU A 243 -7.41 -14.15 0.91
CA LEU A 243 -8.69 -14.87 0.97
C LEU A 243 -8.52 -16.37 1.21
N ILE A 244 -7.63 -17.03 0.47
CA ILE A 244 -7.38 -18.47 0.62
C ILE A 244 -6.85 -18.77 2.02
N PHE A 245 -5.89 -17.98 2.51
CA PHE A 245 -5.29 -18.16 3.82
C PHE A 245 -6.32 -17.98 4.95
N ALA A 246 -7.11 -16.90 4.91
CA ALA A 246 -8.19 -16.67 5.86
C ALA A 246 -9.25 -17.78 5.79
N GLY A 247 -9.61 -18.24 4.59
CA GLY A 247 -10.57 -19.33 4.38
C GLY A 247 -10.09 -20.66 4.97
N ILE A 248 -8.82 -21.02 4.77
CA ILE A 248 -8.24 -22.26 5.33
C ILE A 248 -8.22 -22.20 6.87
N LEU A 249 -7.77 -21.09 7.46
CA LEU A 249 -7.78 -20.93 8.92
C LEU A 249 -9.19 -20.99 9.49
N THR A 250 -10.15 -20.38 8.80
CA THR A 250 -11.57 -20.40 9.20
C THR A 250 -12.15 -21.81 9.12
N MET A 251 -11.73 -22.64 8.15
CA MET A 251 -12.09 -24.07 8.10
C MET A 251 -11.51 -24.86 9.26
N ILE A 252 -10.23 -24.65 9.58
CA ILE A 252 -9.59 -25.31 10.73
C ILE A 252 -10.33 -24.95 12.01
N LEU A 253 -10.68 -23.68 12.21
CA LEU A 253 -11.46 -23.25 13.36
C LEU A 253 -12.87 -23.87 13.37
N GLY A 254 -13.54 -23.92 12.22
CA GLY A 254 -14.83 -24.60 12.08
C GLY A 254 -14.76 -26.08 12.47
N LEU A 255 -13.69 -26.78 12.06
CA LEU A 255 -13.43 -28.17 12.47
C LEU A 255 -13.25 -28.27 13.99
N MET A 256 -12.49 -27.37 14.59
CA MET A 256 -12.32 -27.32 16.05
C MET A 256 -13.65 -27.10 16.79
N PHE A 257 -14.57 -26.29 16.24
CA PHE A 257 -15.91 -26.12 16.79
C PHE A 257 -16.75 -27.39 16.66
N THR A 258 -16.72 -28.07 15.50
CA THR A 258 -17.49 -29.32 15.30
C THR A 258 -16.97 -30.48 16.16
N LEU A 259 -15.67 -30.52 16.43
CA LEU A 259 -15.04 -31.53 17.28
C LEU A 259 -15.15 -31.20 18.79
N GLY A 260 -15.73 -30.04 19.15
CA GLY A 260 -15.84 -29.60 20.54
C GLY A 260 -14.50 -29.23 21.19
N VAL A 261 -13.42 -29.08 20.42
CA VAL A 261 -12.09 -28.68 20.92
C VAL A 261 -12.12 -27.23 21.41
N VAL A 262 -12.94 -26.39 20.79
CA VAL A 262 -13.17 -25.01 21.18
C VAL A 262 -14.66 -24.82 21.38
N GLN A 263 -15.05 -24.32 22.55
CA GLN A 263 -16.42 -23.94 22.85
C GLN A 263 -16.45 -22.44 23.11
N ILE A 264 -17.07 -21.70 22.20
CA ILE A 264 -17.36 -20.27 22.38
C ILE A 264 -18.88 -20.16 22.40
N THR A 265 -19.42 -19.33 23.29
CA THR A 265 -20.85 -19.05 23.34
C THR A 265 -21.09 -17.62 22.84
N LEU A 266 -21.98 -17.46 21.86
CA LEU A 266 -22.43 -16.15 21.39
C LEU A 266 -23.85 -15.93 21.93
N GLY A 267 -23.96 -15.15 22.99
CA GLY A 267 -25.23 -14.94 23.69
C GLY A 267 -25.80 -16.25 24.25
N THR A 268 -26.99 -16.63 23.80
CA THR A 268 -27.69 -17.86 24.19
C THR A 268 -27.38 -19.09 23.33
N TYR A 269 -26.62 -18.94 22.24
CA TYR A 269 -26.37 -20.04 21.29
C TYR A 269 -24.92 -20.54 21.42
N PRO A 270 -24.70 -21.84 21.70
CA PRO A 270 -23.37 -22.43 21.67
C PRO A 270 -22.88 -22.60 20.22
N LEU A 271 -21.67 -22.14 19.93
CA LEU A 271 -21.07 -22.21 18.59
C LEU A 271 -20.69 -23.62 18.13
N THR A 272 -20.69 -24.58 19.06
CA THR A 272 -20.53 -26.00 18.78
C THR A 272 -21.70 -26.57 17.99
N ASP A 273 -22.83 -25.84 17.93
CA ASP A 273 -24.01 -26.27 17.21
C ASP A 273 -23.93 -26.04 15.70
N LEU A 274 -22.72 -25.88 15.14
CA LEU A 274 -22.47 -25.88 13.69
C LEU A 274 -22.95 -27.19 13.00
N SER A 275 -23.18 -28.24 13.79
CA SER A 275 -23.78 -29.51 13.37
C SER A 275 -25.31 -29.46 13.29
N SER A 276 -25.98 -28.62 14.09
CA SER A 276 -27.38 -28.31 13.87
C SER A 276 -27.52 -27.55 12.55
N ASN A 277 -28.60 -27.81 11.83
CA ASN A 277 -28.85 -27.36 10.47
C ASN A 277 -29.12 -25.83 10.35
N ASN A 278 -28.27 -25.00 10.95
CA ASN A 278 -28.39 -23.56 11.10
C ASN A 278 -27.32 -22.82 10.26
N PRO A 279 -27.55 -22.65 8.93
CA PRO A 279 -26.58 -22.04 8.02
C PRO A 279 -26.27 -20.58 8.34
N MET A 280 -27.21 -19.87 8.98
CA MET A 280 -27.04 -18.47 9.39
C MET A 280 -25.98 -18.30 10.48
N LEU A 281 -25.90 -19.25 11.42
CA LEU A 281 -24.87 -19.24 12.46
C LEU A 281 -23.49 -19.48 11.84
N ALA A 282 -23.38 -20.44 10.91
CA ALA A 282 -22.13 -20.73 10.22
C ALA A 282 -21.62 -19.53 9.42
N PHE A 283 -22.51 -18.81 8.73
CA PHE A 283 -22.18 -17.56 8.06
C PHE A 283 -21.65 -16.50 9.03
N LEU A 284 -22.35 -16.27 10.15
CA LEU A 284 -21.95 -15.27 11.16
C LEU A 284 -20.56 -15.55 11.73
N ILE A 285 -20.28 -16.81 12.06
CA ILE A 285 -18.96 -17.25 12.53
C ILE A 285 -17.89 -16.96 11.49
N GLY A 286 -18.16 -17.34 10.24
CA GLY A 286 -17.30 -17.04 9.12
C GLY A 286 -16.99 -15.55 9.05
N THR A 287 -18.01 -14.70 9.12
CA THR A 287 -17.84 -13.24 9.07
C THR A 287 -16.99 -12.72 10.21
N PHE A 288 -17.19 -13.16 11.44
CA PHE A 288 -16.33 -12.76 12.55
C PHE A 288 -14.88 -13.23 12.36
N CYS A 289 -14.67 -14.46 11.90
CA CYS A 289 -13.33 -14.96 11.58
C CYS A 289 -12.65 -14.09 10.52
N GLY A 290 -13.38 -13.72 9.46
CA GLY A 290 -12.88 -12.84 8.41
C GLY A 290 -12.58 -11.42 8.89
N ILE A 291 -13.41 -10.83 9.77
CA ILE A 291 -13.13 -9.51 10.39
C ILE A 291 -11.82 -9.58 11.19
N THR A 292 -11.62 -10.69 11.90
CA THR A 292 -10.44 -10.95 12.75
C THR A 292 -9.27 -11.60 12.03
N GLU A 293 -9.22 -11.60 10.69
CA GLU A 293 -8.23 -12.37 9.91
C GLU A 293 -6.77 -12.18 10.34
N LEU A 294 -6.36 -10.97 10.77
CA LEU A 294 -4.97 -10.72 11.22
C LEU A 294 -4.67 -11.33 12.59
N GLY A 295 -5.68 -11.49 13.45
CA GLY A 295 -5.54 -12.14 14.76
C GLY A 295 -5.77 -13.65 14.71
N LEU A 296 -6.36 -14.15 13.63
CA LEU A 296 -6.75 -15.55 13.47
C LEU A 296 -5.53 -16.51 13.50
N PRO A 297 -4.41 -16.25 12.80
CA PRO A 297 -3.23 -17.12 12.87
C PRO A 297 -2.65 -17.23 14.28
N ALA A 298 -2.60 -16.10 15.02
CA ALA A 298 -2.10 -16.08 16.38
C ALA A 298 -3.00 -16.88 17.33
N ALA A 299 -4.32 -16.75 17.18
CA ALA A 299 -5.29 -17.51 17.96
C ALA A 299 -5.20 -19.03 17.68
N VAL A 300 -5.16 -19.43 16.41
CA VAL A 300 -5.02 -20.84 16.00
C VAL A 300 -3.67 -21.40 16.43
N GLY A 301 -2.57 -20.65 16.25
CA GLY A 301 -1.23 -21.04 16.67
C GLY A 301 -1.11 -21.27 18.18
N LYS A 302 -1.69 -20.37 18.98
CA LYS A 302 -1.74 -20.54 20.45
C LYS A 302 -2.45 -21.83 20.84
N ARG A 303 -3.61 -22.12 20.23
CA ARG A 303 -4.36 -23.35 20.52
C ARG A 303 -3.65 -24.61 20.06
N ALA A 304 -2.97 -24.58 18.92
CA ALA A 304 -2.14 -25.69 18.45
C ALA A 304 -0.98 -25.97 19.42
N SER A 305 -0.32 -24.93 19.92
CA SER A 305 0.73 -25.05 20.95
C SER A 305 0.18 -25.63 22.25
N ASP A 306 -0.96 -25.13 22.73
CA ASP A 306 -1.62 -25.64 23.95
C ASP A 306 -1.94 -27.13 23.82
N PHE A 307 -2.42 -27.56 22.63
CA PHE A 307 -2.69 -28.97 22.35
C PHE A 307 -1.41 -29.82 22.39
N ILE A 308 -0.34 -29.40 21.69
CA ILE A 308 0.95 -30.11 21.69
C ILE A 308 1.51 -30.22 23.10
N SER A 309 1.37 -29.17 23.93
CA SER A 309 1.87 -29.16 25.30
C SER A 309 1.15 -30.14 26.24
N LYS A 310 -0.09 -30.49 25.94
CA LYS A 310 -0.89 -31.47 26.71
C LYS A 310 -0.71 -32.91 26.25
N VAL A 311 -0.17 -33.11 25.04
CA VAL A 311 0.12 -34.43 24.47
C VAL A 311 1.52 -34.93 24.88
N LYS A 312 2.40 -34.01 25.32
CA LYS A 312 3.64 -34.35 26.04
C LYS A 312 3.36 -34.67 27.50
#